data_AF-A0A536LGE7-F1
#
_entry.id   AF-A0A536LGE7-F1
#
_cell.length_a   1.000
_cell.length_b   1.000
_cell.length_c   1.000
_cell.angle_alpha   90.00
_cell.angle_beta   90.00
_cell.angle_gamma   90.00
#
_symmetry.space_group_name_H-M   'P 1'
#
loop_
_entity.id
_entity.type
_entity.pdbx_description
1 polymer ?
#
loop_
_entity_poly.entity_id
_entity_poly.type
_entity_poly.pdbx_seq_one_letter_code
_entity_poly.pdbx_strand_id
1 'polypeptide(L)' 'MPHIICLAKQVPDPETPASQFRVDEAARKVLPAPGIQPVPSQFDTIGVEAALRIKDKEPDTVITVLRLDDR' A
#
# COMPACT_ATOMS: atom_id res chain seq x y z
N MET A 1 23.57 -8.92 -9.52
CA MET A 1 22.85 -7.67 -9.18
C MET A 1 21.36 -7.92 -9.33
N PRO A 2 20.67 -8.29 -8.25
CA PRO A 2 19.22 -8.52 -8.28
C PRO A 2 18.47 -7.20 -8.56
N HIS A 3 17.36 -7.31 -9.28
CA HIS A 3 16.36 -6.26 -9.38
C HIS A 3 15.06 -6.80 -8.80
N ILE A 4 14.64 -6.22 -7.68
CA ILE A 4 13.43 -6.62 -6.95
C ILE A 4 12.34 -5.59 -7.20
N ILE A 5 11.16 -6.07 -7.59
CA ILE A 5 9.97 -5.23 -7.75
C ILE A 5 9.03 -5.53 -6.59
N CYS A 6 8.77 -4.54 -5.76
CA CYS A 6 7.80 -4.59 -4.68
C CYS A 6 6.50 -3.95 -5.14
N LEU A 7 5.44 -4.74 -5.30
CA LEU A 7 4.11 -4.23 -5.61
C LEU A 7 3.46 -3.76 -4.32
N ALA A 8 3.04 -2.50 -4.28
CA ALA A 8 2.41 -1.88 -3.13
C ALA A 8 1.02 -1.33 -3.49
N LYS A 9 0.09 -1.44 -2.56
CA LYS A 9 -1.28 -0.96 -2.63
C LYS A 9 -1.52 -0.03 -1.46
N GLN A 10 -2.17 1.11 -1.73
CA GLN A 10 -2.81 1.86 -0.65
C GLN A 10 -4.20 1.28 -0.42
N VAL A 11 -4.53 1.13 0.85
CA VAL A 11 -5.80 0.64 1.36
C VAL A 11 -6.39 1.70 2.29
N PRO A 12 -7.72 1.68 2.52
CA PRO A 12 -8.31 2.48 3.58
C PRO A 12 -7.60 2.23 4.91
N ASP A 13 -7.40 3.28 5.70
CA ASP A 13 -6.77 3.16 7.00
C ASP A 13 -7.62 2.27 7.93
N PRO A 14 -7.09 1.11 8.40
CA PRO A 14 -7.82 0.20 9.27
C PRO A 14 -8.13 0.81 10.65
N GLU A 15 -7.42 1.87 11.05
CA GLU A 15 -7.68 2.61 12.30
C GLU A 15 -8.82 3.63 12.15
N THR A 16 -9.34 3.82 10.94
CA THR A 16 -10.51 4.68 10.70
C THR A 16 -11.73 4.12 11.45
N PRO A 17 -12.43 4.94 12.25
CA PRO A 17 -13.66 4.51 12.90
C PRO A 17 -14.71 4.03 11.89
N ALA A 18 -15.35 2.89 12.17
CA ALA A 18 -16.39 2.30 11.32
C ALA A 18 -17.52 3.29 10.97
N SER A 19 -17.85 4.21 11.89
CA SER A 19 -18.89 5.24 11.72
C SER A 19 -18.57 6.30 10.67
N GLN A 20 -17.31 6.42 10.26
CA GLN A 20 -16.87 7.39 9.25
C GLN A 20 -16.88 6.83 7.83
N PHE A 21 -16.96 5.51 7.68
CA PHE A 21 -17.15 4.88 6.38
C PHE A 21 -18.60 5.01 5.92
N ARG A 22 -18.79 5.35 4.64
CA ARG A 22 -20.10 5.40 4.00
C ARG A 22 -20.08 4.57 2.72
N VAL A 23 -21.22 3.97 2.39
CA VAL A 23 -21.41 3.25 1.13
C VAL A 23 -22.29 4.09 0.22
N ASP A 24 -21.84 4.33 -1.00
CA ASP A 24 -22.69 4.80 -2.09
C ASP A 24 -23.31 3.56 -2.76
N GLU A 25 -24.59 3.30 -2.49
CA GLU A 25 -25.29 2.13 -3.01
C GLU A 25 -25.53 2.21 -4.52
N ALA A 26 -25.69 3.41 -5.07
CA ALA A 26 -25.91 3.61 -6.50
C ALA A 26 -24.62 3.35 -7.29
N ALA A 27 -23.50 3.90 -6.81
CA ALA A 27 -22.18 3.67 -7.39
C ALA A 27 -21.55 2.32 -7.00
N ARG A 28 -22.12 1.62 -6.01
CA ARG A 28 -21.58 0.39 -5.40
C ARG A 28 -20.14 0.54 -4.92
N LYS A 29 -19.84 1.68 -4.29
CA LYS A 29 -18.49 2.01 -3.82
C LYS A 29 -18.50 2.42 -2.36
N VAL A 30 -17.42 2.12 -1.66
CA VAL A 30 -17.14 2.72 -0.35
C VAL A 30 -16.60 4.13 -0.59
N LEU A 31 -17.23 5.12 0.05
CA LEU A 31 -16.75 6.49 0.05
C LEU A 31 -15.60 6.62 1.06
N PRO A 32 -14.47 7.22 0.67
CA PRO A 32 -13.37 7.48 1.60
C PRO A 32 -13.83 8.33 2.78
N ALA A 33 -13.32 8.04 3.97
CA ALA A 33 -13.58 8.86 5.15
C ALA A 33 -12.99 10.27 4.95
N PRO A 34 -13.78 11.36 5.12
CA PRO A 34 -13.31 12.71 4.87
C PRO A 34 -12.11 13.06 5.75
N GLY A 35 -11.02 13.52 5.12
CA GLY A 35 -9.82 13.97 5.82
C GLY A 35 -8.86 12.85 6.25
N ILE A 36 -9.20 11.57 6.03
CA ILE A 36 -8.31 10.44 6.33
C ILE A 36 -7.62 9.98 5.05
N GLN A 37 -6.29 9.89 5.10
CA GLN A 37 -5.49 9.43 3.96
C GLN A 37 -5.42 7.90 3.94
N PRO A 38 -5.49 7.26 2.77
CA PRO A 38 -5.15 5.85 2.63
C PRO A 38 -3.73 5.54 3.10
N VAL A 39 -3.53 4.35 3.66
CA VAL A 39 -2.23 3.87 4.14
C VAL A 39 -1.72 2.73 3.26
N PRO A 40 -0.40 2.47 3.20
CA PRO A 40 0.10 1.25 2.58
C PRO A 40 -0.50 0.01 3.26
N SER A 41 -0.82 -1.02 2.47
CA SER A 41 -1.15 -2.35 2.99
C SER A 41 -0.03 -2.85 3.90
N GLN A 42 -0.40 -3.36 5.08
CA GLN A 42 0.56 -3.93 6.04
C GLN A 42 1.36 -5.11 5.48
N PHE A 43 0.82 -5.81 4.48
CA PHE A 43 1.52 -6.92 3.83
C PHE A 43 2.64 -6.41 2.92
N ASP A 44 2.40 -5.29 2.26
CA ASP A 44 3.31 -4.73 1.27
C ASP A 44 4.53 -4.11 1.97
N THR A 45 4.33 -3.52 3.16
CA THR A 45 5.44 -3.01 3.98
C THR A 45 6.37 -4.13 4.44
N ILE A 46 5.84 -5.31 4.78
CA ILE A 46 6.64 -6.50 5.10
C ILE A 46 7.43 -6.97 3.87
N GLY A 47 6.83 -6.95 2.68
CA GLY A 47 7.51 -7.30 1.42
C GLY A 47 8.66 -6.34 1.07
N VAL A 48 8.44 -5.03 1.24
CA VAL A 48 9.49 -4.02 1.04
C VAL A 48 10.62 -4.18 2.06
N GLU A 49 10.31 -4.43 3.33
CA GLU A 49 11.30 -4.71 4.37
C GLU A 49 12.14 -5.95 4.04
N ALA A 50 11.53 -7.02 3.52
CA ALA A 50 12.27 -8.20 3.08
C ALA A 50 13.24 -7.88 1.92
N ALA A 51 12.84 -7.03 0.97
CA ALA A 51 13.71 -6.58 -0.11
C ALA A 51 14.87 -5.72 0.40
N LEU A 52 14.62 -4.85 1.39
CA LEU A 52 15.66 -4.04 2.05
C LEU A 52 16.70 -4.94 2.74
N ARG A 53 16.27 -5.98 3.47
CA ARG A 53 17.18 -6.96 4.08
C ARG A 53 18.06 -7.71 3.07
N ILE A 54 17.56 -7.93 1.85
CA ILE A 54 18.37 -8.49 0.76
C ILE A 54 19.41 -7.46 0.30
N LYS A 55 18.99 -6.20 0.11
CA LYS A 55 19.89 -5.11 -0.30
C LYS A 55 21.00 -4.84 0.72
N ASP A 56 20.74 -4.99 2.02
CA ASP A 56 21.77 -4.87 3.05
C ASP A 56 22.89 -5.92 2.89
N LYS A 57 22.57 -7.10 2.35
CA LYS A 57 23.53 -8.18 2.09
C LYS A 57 24.15 -8.10 0.68
N GLU A 58 23.42 -7.53 -0.27
CA GLU A 58 23.81 -7.36 -1.67
C GLU A 58 23.64 -5.87 -2.08
N PRO A 59 24.64 -5.00 -1.81
CA PRO A 59 24.52 -3.55 -1.93
C PRO A 59 24.12 -3.04 -3.32
N ASP A 60 24.46 -3.79 -4.37
CA ASP A 60 24.13 -3.46 -5.75
C ASP A 60 22.64 -3.74 -6.09
N THR A 61 21.87 -4.33 -5.18
CA THR A 61 20.44 -4.63 -5.40
C THR A 61 19.64 -3.36 -5.67
N VAL A 62 18.93 -3.36 -6.79
CA VAL A 62 17.97 -2.32 -7.14
C VAL A 62 16.59 -2.76 -6.68
N ILE A 63 15.89 -1.88 -5.97
CA ILE A 63 14.51 -2.11 -5.53
C ILE A 63 13.64 -1.06 -6.20
N THR A 64 12.58 -1.50 -6.88
CA THR A 64 11.53 -0.63 -7.42
C THR A 64 10.24 -0.90 -6.67
N VAL A 65 9.68 0.12 -6.04
CA VAL A 65 8.34 0.06 -5.45
C VAL A 65 7.35 0.58 -6.49
N LEU A 66 6.37 -0.26 -6.86
CA LEU A 66 5.38 0.05 -7.88
C LEU A 66 3.98 -0.04 -7.29
N ARG A 67 3.15 0.97 -7.57
CA ARG A 67 1.73 0.97 -7.24
C ARG A 67 0.92 1.23 -8.50
N LEU A 68 -0.21 0.55 -8.62
CA LEU A 68 -1.26 0.87 -9.60
C LEU A 68 -2.44 1.54 -8.89
N ASP A 69 -2.86 2.68 -9.43
CA ASP A 69 -4.05 3.41 -9.01
C ASP A 69 -4.94 3.67 -10.23
N ASP A 70 -6.22 3.92 -9.98
CA ASP A 70 -7.24 4.28 -10.98
C ASP A 70 -7.44 5.80 -11.11
N ARG A 71 -6.49 6.58 -10.60
CA ARG A 71 -6.31 7.99 -10.99
C ARG A 71 -5.54 8.10 -12.29
#